data_AF-A0A7Y2VRP9-F1
#
_entry.id   AF-A0A7Y2VRP9-F1
#
_cell.length_a   1.000
_cell.length_b   1.000
_cell.length_c   1.000
_cell.angle_alpha   90.00
_cell.angle_beta   90.00
_cell.angle_gamma   90.00
#
_symmetry.space_group_name_H-M   'P 1'
#
loop_
_entity.id
_entity.type
_entity.pdbx_description
1 polymer ?
#
loop_
_entity_poly.entity_id
_entity_poly.type
_entity_poly.pdbx_seq_one_letter_code
_entity_poly.pdbx_strand_id
1 'polypeptide(L)'
;SLNAGLRKANRGLRDAGLATLETKGEELMQEESPASELDSAAVAARLAEEVRARSAAVSDRISKAKATTGNDSAMREEIASIAAGMVALTALNEGPSSPIRDLLPEDAGNEEGERVSLAQRAATILSQPG
;
A
#
# COMPACT_ATOMS: atom_id res chain seq x y z
N SER A 1 2.90 45.40 29.18
CA SER A 1 4.02 44.44 29.21
C SER A 1 3.60 43.04 29.62
N LEU A 2 2.82 42.35 28.78
CA LEU A 2 2.25 41.02 29.05
C LEU A 2 3.30 39.88 28.98
N ASN A 3 4.35 40.07 28.17
CA ASN A 3 5.42 39.08 27.97
C ASN A 3 6.36 38.88 29.18
N ALA A 4 6.35 39.79 30.16
CA ALA A 4 7.18 39.67 31.35
C ALA A 4 6.64 38.63 32.35
N GLY A 5 5.32 38.48 32.42
CA GLY A 5 4.65 37.51 33.28
C GLY A 5 4.94 36.06 32.86
N LEU A 6 4.83 35.76 31.56
CA LEU A 6 5.12 34.42 31.02
C LEU A 6 6.56 33.96 31.30
N ARG A 7 7.55 34.86 31.21
CA ARG A 7 8.96 34.51 31.48
C ARG A 7 9.22 34.22 32.95
N LYS A 8 8.46 34.84 33.86
CA LYS A 8 8.59 34.59 35.31
C LYS A 8 7.95 33.26 35.71
N ALA A 9 6.79 32.95 35.12
CA ALA A 9 6.12 31.67 35.32
C ALA A 9 7.00 30.49 34.86
N ASN A 10 7.60 30.60 33.66
CA ASN A 10 8.47 29.55 33.13
C ASN A 10 9.76 29.32 33.95
N ARG A 11 10.24 30.33 34.70
CA ARG A 11 11.39 30.15 35.60
C ARG A 11 11.03 29.39 36.88
N GLY A 12 9.87 29.68 37.47
CA GLY A 12 9.41 28.96 38.66
C GLY A 12 9.21 27.46 38.42
N LEU A 13 8.81 27.09 37.21
CA LEU A 13 8.65 25.68 36.82
C LEU A 13 9.98 24.92 36.76
N ARG A 14 11.08 25.61 36.43
CA ARG A 14 12.44 25.02 36.40
C ARG A 14 13.04 24.88 37.80
N ASP A 15 12.83 25.89 38.66
CA ASP A 15 13.32 25.85 40.05
C ASP A 15 12.63 24.76 40.89
N ALA A 16 11.40 24.37 40.53
CA ALA A 16 10.67 23.26 41.15
C ALA A 16 11.15 21.87 40.70
N GLY A 17 12.17 21.77 39.84
CA GLY A 17 12.72 20.49 39.37
C GLY A 17 11.80 19.71 38.42
N LEU A 18 10.65 20.27 38.02
CA LEU A 18 9.71 19.68 37.06
C LEU A 18 10.08 20.07 35.62
N ALA A 19 11.35 19.83 35.27
CA ALA A 19 11.80 19.91 33.89
C ALA A 19 11.18 18.75 33.10
N THR A 20 10.10 19.05 32.36
CA THR A 20 9.66 18.37 31.13
C THR A 20 9.99 16.88 31.09
N LEU A 21 9.17 16.08 31.78
CA LEU A 21 9.08 14.64 31.53
C LEU A 21 8.29 14.42 30.24
N GLU A 22 8.89 14.62 29.08
CA GLU A 22 8.49 13.90 27.87
C GLU A 22 9.73 13.70 27.00
N THR A 23 10.35 12.53 27.13
CA THR A 23 11.02 11.79 26.05
C THR A 23 11.76 10.60 26.65
N LYS A 24 11.06 9.47 26.80
CA LYS A 24 11.62 8.18 26.34
C LYS A 24 10.57 7.08 26.29
N GLY A 25 10.16 6.77 25.06
CA GLY A 25 10.08 5.42 24.52
C GLY A 25 8.99 4.53 25.05
N GLU A 26 7.91 4.42 24.28
CA GLU A 26 7.37 3.14 23.82
C GLU A 26 6.60 3.40 22.52
N GLU A 27 6.98 2.63 21.51
CA GLU A 27 6.35 2.39 20.20
C GLU A 27 5.69 3.54 19.44
N LEU A 28 6.22 3.76 18.23
CA LEU A 28 5.50 4.35 17.12
C LEU A 28 4.25 3.51 16.82
N MET A 29 3.18 3.68 17.60
CA MET A 29 1.85 3.58 17.04
C MET A 29 1.81 4.69 15.99
N GLN A 30 2.10 4.34 14.74
CA GLN A 30 1.40 4.99 13.65
C GLN A 30 -0.08 4.78 14.00
N GLU A 31 -0.66 5.75 14.70
CA GLU A 31 -2.09 5.97 14.58
C GLU A 31 -2.28 6.12 13.07
N GLU A 32 -2.82 5.07 12.44
CA GLU A 32 -3.43 5.19 11.13
C GLU A 32 -4.43 6.33 11.29
N SER A 33 -4.01 7.53 10.90
CA SER A 33 -4.93 8.65 10.92
C SER A 33 -6.09 8.23 10.01
N PRO A 34 -7.33 8.60 10.34
CA PRO A 34 -8.47 8.28 9.48
C PRO A 34 -8.26 8.77 8.04
N ALA A 35 -7.38 9.75 7.82
CA ALA A 35 -6.99 10.20 6.48
C ALA A 35 -6.19 9.14 5.68
N SER A 36 -5.35 8.32 6.32
CA SER A 36 -4.56 7.26 5.68
C SER A 36 -5.43 6.06 5.29
N GLU A 37 -6.38 5.67 6.16
CA GLU A 37 -7.33 4.60 5.85
C GLU A 37 -8.25 4.97 4.69
N LEU A 38 -8.73 6.23 4.65
CA LEU A 38 -9.56 6.74 3.55
C LEU A 38 -8.81 6.75 2.21
N ASP A 39 -7.51 7.03 2.22
CA ASP A 39 -6.67 6.97 1.03
C ASP A 39 -6.51 5.53 0.53
N SER A 40 -6.21 4.58 1.43
CA SER A 40 -6.15 3.15 1.11
C SER A 40 -7.47 2.62 0.53
N ALA A 41 -8.61 3.00 1.11
CA ALA A 41 -9.93 2.62 0.62
C ALA A 41 -10.23 3.18 -0.78
N ALA A 42 -9.80 4.42 -1.05
CA ALA A 42 -9.94 5.02 -2.38
C ALA A 42 -9.07 4.31 -3.43
N VAL A 43 -7.83 3.97 -3.09
CA VAL A 43 -6.93 3.19 -3.94
C VAL A 43 -7.51 1.80 -4.22
N ALA A 44 -7.99 1.11 -3.18
CA ALA A 44 -8.63 -0.20 -3.32
C ALA A 44 -9.87 -0.15 -4.23
N ALA A 45 -10.71 0.88 -4.10
CA ALA A 45 -11.89 1.05 -4.95
C ALA A 45 -11.53 1.26 -6.43
N ARG A 46 -10.50 2.08 -6.72
CA ARG A 46 -10.01 2.29 -8.09
C ARG A 46 -9.43 1.00 -8.68
N LEU A 47 -8.58 0.32 -7.93
CA LEU A 47 -7.97 -0.94 -8.35
C LEU A 47 -9.03 -2.01 -8.60
N ALA A 48 -10.05 -2.12 -7.74
CA ALA A 48 -11.14 -3.05 -7.91
C ALA A 48 -11.91 -2.84 -9.21
N GLU A 49 -12.19 -1.58 -9.57
CA GLU A 49 -12.86 -1.26 -10.83
C GLU A 49 -11.99 -1.58 -12.04
N GLU A 50 -10.70 -1.23 -12.00
CA GLU A 50 -9.76 -1.54 -13.06
C GLU A 50 -9.63 -3.06 -13.29
N VAL A 51 -9.47 -3.82 -12.21
CA VAL A 51 -9.36 -5.28 -12.25
C VAL A 51 -10.64 -5.89 -12.80
N ARG A 52 -11.82 -5.41 -12.39
CA ARG A 52 -13.11 -5.87 -12.92
C ARG A 52 -13.23 -5.60 -14.41
N ALA A 53 -12.96 -4.37 -14.85
CA ALA A 53 -13.05 -3.98 -16.26
C ALA A 53 -12.11 -4.80 -17.14
N ARG A 54 -10.85 -4.98 -16.72
CA ARG A 54 -9.87 -5.81 -17.44
C ARG A 54 -10.24 -7.27 -17.46
N SER A 55 -10.74 -7.82 -16.34
CA SER A 55 -11.20 -9.21 -16.26
C SER A 55 -12.36 -9.50 -17.22
N ALA A 56 -13.31 -8.57 -17.34
CA ALA A 56 -14.40 -8.68 -18.31
C ALA A 56 -13.84 -8.68 -19.75
N ALA A 57 -12.97 -7.74 -20.09
CA ALA A 57 -12.35 -7.66 -21.41
C ALA A 57 -11.50 -8.89 -21.77
N VAL A 58 -10.77 -9.46 -20.82
CA VAL A 58 -10.03 -10.72 -21.01
C VAL A 58 -10.98 -11.88 -21.25
N SER A 59 -12.02 -12.01 -20.43
CA SER A 59 -13.02 -13.08 -20.57
C SER A 59 -13.71 -13.04 -21.93
N ASP A 60 -14.06 -11.83 -22.39
CA ASP A 60 -14.60 -11.58 -23.72
C ASP A 60 -13.64 -12.01 -24.83
N ARG A 61 -12.35 -11.68 -24.70
CA ARG A 61 -11.32 -12.08 -25.68
C ARG A 61 -11.13 -13.59 -25.70
N ILE A 62 -11.10 -14.24 -24.54
CA ILE A 62 -10.96 -15.71 -24.43
C ILE A 62 -12.15 -16.41 -25.08
N SER A 63 -13.39 -15.96 -24.81
CA SER A 63 -14.59 -16.57 -25.39
C SER A 63 -14.67 -16.44 -26.93
N LYS A 64 -14.08 -15.38 -27.48
CA LYS A 64 -14.02 -15.10 -28.93
C LYS A 64 -12.78 -15.73 -29.59
N ALA A 65 -11.78 -16.15 -28.81
CA ALA A 65 -10.58 -16.77 -29.34
C ALA A 65 -10.91 -18.15 -29.94
N LYS A 66 -10.61 -18.31 -31.23
CA LYS A 66 -10.57 -19.64 -31.85
C LYS A 66 -9.31 -20.37 -31.32
N ALA A 67 -9.26 -21.69 -31.43
CA ALA A 67 -8.18 -22.57 -30.91
C ALA A 67 -6.77 -22.36 -31.55
N THR A 68 -6.45 -21.15 -31.99
CA THR A 68 -5.18 -20.73 -32.56
C THR A 68 -4.26 -20.25 -31.44
N THR A 69 -3.18 -20.99 -31.20
CA THR A 69 -2.25 -20.81 -30.07
C THR A 69 -1.24 -19.67 -30.22
N GLY A 70 -1.31 -18.87 -31.30
CA GLY A 70 -0.27 -17.92 -31.68
C GLY A 70 -0.16 -16.64 -30.83
N ASN A 71 -1.19 -16.28 -30.04
CA ASN A 71 -1.20 -15.03 -29.25
C ASN A 71 -1.37 -15.25 -27.74
N ASP A 72 -1.03 -16.46 -27.28
CA ASP A 72 -1.30 -16.93 -25.91
C ASP A 72 -0.35 -16.30 -24.88
N SER A 73 0.85 -15.85 -25.28
CA SER A 73 1.81 -15.19 -24.38
C SER A 73 1.27 -13.86 -23.83
N ALA A 74 0.78 -12.98 -24.70
CA ALA A 74 0.22 -11.68 -24.30
C ALA A 74 -1.05 -11.87 -23.44
N MET A 75 -1.86 -12.87 -23.76
CA MET A 75 -3.05 -13.20 -22.99
C MET A 75 -2.69 -13.70 -21.58
N ARG A 76 -1.71 -14.62 -21.46
CA ARG A 76 -1.18 -15.07 -20.16
C ARG A 76 -0.59 -13.93 -19.34
N GLU A 77 0.12 -13.01 -19.97
CA GLU A 77 0.70 -11.85 -19.31
C GLU A 77 -0.37 -10.95 -18.71
N GLU A 78 -1.45 -10.69 -19.45
CA GLU A 78 -2.56 -9.91 -18.93
C GLU A 78 -3.32 -10.63 -17.81
N ILE A 79 -3.50 -11.95 -17.91
CA ILE A 79 -4.07 -12.75 -16.81
C ILE A 79 -3.18 -12.66 -15.56
N ALA A 80 -1.85 -12.73 -15.69
CA ALA A 80 -0.93 -12.57 -14.58
C ALA A 80 -1.01 -11.18 -13.96
N SER A 81 -1.15 -10.13 -14.77
CA SER A 81 -1.37 -8.75 -14.31
C SER A 81 -2.68 -8.59 -13.52
N ILE A 82 -3.77 -9.20 -14.01
CA ILE A 82 -5.06 -9.23 -13.30
C ILE A 82 -4.94 -9.97 -11.97
N ALA A 83 -4.29 -11.13 -11.96
CA ALA A 83 -4.08 -11.92 -10.75
C ALA A 83 -3.27 -11.14 -9.71
N ALA A 84 -2.21 -10.45 -10.12
CA ALA A 84 -1.45 -9.58 -9.24
C ALA A 84 -2.30 -8.42 -8.68
N GLY A 85 -3.16 -7.81 -9.51
CA GLY A 85 -4.12 -6.81 -9.07
C GLY A 85 -5.11 -7.33 -8.02
N MET A 86 -5.59 -8.57 -8.16
CA MET A 86 -6.44 -9.22 -7.16
C MET A 86 -5.68 -9.45 -5.83
N VAL A 87 -4.43 -9.89 -5.89
CA VAL A 87 -3.58 -10.08 -4.70
C VAL A 87 -3.36 -8.76 -3.97
N ALA A 88 -3.00 -7.70 -4.71
CA ALA A 88 -2.84 -6.36 -4.15
C ALA A 88 -4.14 -5.82 -3.56
N LEU A 89 -5.28 -6.03 -4.24
CA LEU A 89 -6.59 -5.62 -3.74
C LEU A 89 -6.94 -6.32 -2.42
N THR A 90 -6.66 -7.62 -2.31
CA THR A 90 -6.86 -8.35 -1.04
C THR A 90 -5.98 -7.78 0.06
N ALA A 91 -4.70 -7.51 -0.21
CA ALA A 91 -3.79 -6.93 0.78
C ALA A 91 -4.21 -5.51 1.23
N LEU A 92 -4.78 -4.70 0.33
CA LEU A 92 -5.33 -3.38 0.69
C LEU A 92 -6.57 -3.50 1.57
N ASN A 93 -7.49 -4.42 1.23
CA ASN A 93 -8.73 -4.61 1.99
C ASN A 93 -8.50 -5.24 3.38
N GLU A 94 -7.47 -6.08 3.51
CA GLU A 94 -7.05 -6.65 4.79
C GLU A 94 -6.20 -5.69 5.63
N GLY A 95 -5.69 -4.61 5.02
CA GLY A 95 -4.92 -3.57 5.70
C GLY A 95 -3.46 -3.98 6.01
N PRO A 96 -2.80 -3.26 6.93
CA PRO A 96 -1.40 -3.49 7.29
C PRO A 96 -1.10 -4.89 7.84
N SER A 97 -2.08 -5.54 8.47
CA SER A 97 -1.95 -6.88 9.05
C SER A 97 -2.19 -8.02 8.05
N SER A 98 -2.32 -7.73 6.76
CA SER A 98 -2.54 -8.74 5.74
C SER A 98 -1.36 -9.74 5.69
N PRO A 99 -1.60 -11.06 5.83
CA PRO A 99 -0.55 -12.07 5.67
C PRO A 99 0.02 -12.11 4.24
N ILE A 100 -0.64 -11.50 3.26
CA ILE A 100 -0.09 -11.36 1.91
C ILE A 100 1.17 -10.50 1.94
N ARG A 101 1.23 -9.47 2.81
CA ARG A 101 2.39 -8.57 2.90
C ARG A 101 3.67 -9.31 3.30
N ASP A 102 3.56 -10.35 4.13
CA ASP A 102 4.70 -11.21 4.52
C ASP A 102 5.24 -12.07 3.36
N LEU A 103 4.45 -12.22 2.29
CA LEU A 103 4.83 -12.99 1.09
C LEU A 103 5.42 -12.09 -0.01
N LEU A 104 5.35 -10.76 0.16
CA LEU A 104 5.84 -9.82 -0.84
C LEU A 104 7.34 -9.64 -0.70
N PRO A 105 8.06 -9.47 -1.82
CA PRO A 105 9.46 -9.09 -1.76
C PRO A 105 9.61 -7.69 -1.16
N GLU A 106 10.64 -7.50 -0.33
CA GLU A 106 10.99 -6.20 0.26
C GLU A 106 11.35 -5.17 -0.82
N ASP A 107 12.00 -5.62 -1.89
CA ASP A 107 12.37 -4.80 -3.04
C ASP A 107 11.54 -5.19 -4.28
N ALA A 108 10.80 -4.22 -4.83
CA ALA A 108 10.05 -4.38 -6.07
C ALA A 108 10.95 -4.41 -7.34
N GLY A 109 12.28 -4.39 -7.19
CA GLY A 109 13.24 -4.47 -8.30
C GLY A 109 13.32 -5.87 -8.94
N ASN A 110 13.41 -5.93 -10.27
CA ASN A 110 13.67 -7.17 -11.00
C ASN A 110 15.14 -7.25 -11.42
N GLU A 111 15.77 -8.42 -11.30
CA GLU A 111 17.02 -8.70 -11.99
C GLU A 111 16.75 -8.88 -13.50
N GLU A 112 17.65 -8.33 -14.33
CA GLU A 112 17.51 -8.42 -15.79
C GLU A 112 17.51 -9.89 -16.25
N GLY A 113 16.40 -10.32 -16.87
CA GLY A 113 16.23 -11.66 -17.44
C GLY A 113 15.40 -12.63 -16.59
N GLU A 114 14.97 -12.24 -15.38
CA GLU A 114 14.11 -13.08 -14.55
C GLU A 114 12.61 -12.93 -14.90
N ARG A 115 11.85 -14.02 -14.78
CA ARG A 115 10.39 -13.97 -14.95
C ARG A 115 9.78 -13.27 -13.74
N VAL A 116 9.04 -12.19 -13.98
CA VAL A 116 8.37 -11.43 -12.93
C VAL A 116 7.27 -12.26 -12.27
N SER A 117 7.43 -12.54 -10.97
CA SER A 117 6.48 -13.31 -10.17
C SER A 117 5.19 -12.54 -9.86
N LEU A 118 4.14 -13.23 -9.42
CA LEU A 118 2.90 -12.57 -8.98
C LEU A 118 3.12 -11.70 -7.75
N ALA A 119 3.93 -12.17 -6.80
CA ALA A 119 4.28 -11.42 -5.59
C ALA A 119 5.01 -10.12 -5.94
N GLN A 120 5.96 -10.18 -6.87
CA GLN A 120 6.69 -9.00 -7.36
C GLN A 120 5.74 -7.95 -7.97
N ARG A 121 4.80 -8.41 -8.80
CA ARG A 121 3.81 -7.51 -9.44
C ARG A 121 2.89 -6.88 -8.41
N ALA A 122 2.43 -7.67 -7.43
CA ALA A 122 1.59 -7.17 -6.35
C ALA A 122 2.33 -6.14 -5.49
N ALA A 123 3.60 -6.40 -5.13
CA ALA A 123 4.45 -5.44 -4.43
C ALA A 123 4.60 -4.14 -5.22
N THR A 124 4.88 -4.25 -6.53
CA THR A 124 4.98 -3.08 -7.42
C THR A 124 3.69 -2.25 -7.47
N ILE A 125 2.51 -2.89 -7.46
CA ILE A 125 1.22 -2.19 -7.41
C ILE A 125 1.05 -1.47 -6.07
N LEU A 126 1.40 -2.11 -4.96
CA LEU A 126 1.25 -1.55 -3.61
C LEU A 126 2.27 -0.45 -3.28
N SER A 127 3.42 -0.42 -3.97
CA SER A 127 4.43 0.64 -3.82
C SER A 127 4.15 1.87 -4.69
N GLN A 128 3.18 1.82 -5.61
CA GLN A 128 2.82 2.98 -6.42
C GLN A 128 1.97 3.96 -5.60
N PRO A 129 2.31 5.26 -5.59
CA PRO A 129 1.44 6.27 -4.99
C PRO A 129 0.12 6.37 -5.78
N GLY A 130 -1.00 6.39 -5.05
CA GLY A 130 -2.36 6.45 -5.61
C GLY A 130 -2.79 7.81 -6.16
#